data_AF-A0A2E5Y708-F1
#
_entry.id   AF-A0A2E5Y708-F1
#
_cell.length_a   1.000
_cell.length_b   1.000
_cell.length_c   1.000
_cell.angle_alpha   90.00
_cell.angle_beta   90.00
_cell.angle_gamma   90.00
#
_symmetry.space_group_name_H-M   'P 1'
#
loop_
_entity.id
_entity.type
_entity.pdbx_description
1 polymer ?
#
loop_
_entity_poly.entity_id
_entity_poly.type
_entity_poly.pdbx_seq_one_letter_code
_entity_poly.pdbx_strand_id
1 'polypeptide(L)' 'MDVTFKENDSRIRRNMAAENMSVMQHLTLNLIKKETDSNFSLPRKRRKSALYDEYRKKCWDFEL' A
#
# COMPACT_ATOMS: atom_id res chain seq x y z
N MET A 1 13.18 -4.87 -5.30
CA MET A 1 13.37 -4.74 -3.83
C MET A 1 12.61 -3.50 -3.39
N ASP A 2 11.40 -3.69 -2.87
CA ASP A 2 10.47 -2.59 -2.62
C ASP A 2 10.84 -1.87 -1.31
N VAL A 3 11.44 -0.68 -1.43
CA VAL A 3 11.83 0.16 -0.29
C VAL A 3 10.63 0.76 0.45
N THR A 4 9.43 0.73 -0.13
CA THR A 4 8.21 1.33 0.43
C THR A 4 7.60 0.54 1.61
N PHE A 5 7.79 -0.79 1.62
CA PHE A 5 7.27 -1.68 2.66
C PHE A 5 8.34 -2.19 3.63
N LYS A 6 9.62 -1.82 3.42
CA LYS A 6 10.77 -2.36 4.17
C LYS A 6 10.78 -3.89 4.18
N GLU A 7 10.57 -4.49 3.02
CA GLU A 7 10.48 -5.95 2.85
C GLU A 7 11.68 -6.69 3.46
N ASN A 8 12.88 -6.09 3.40
CA ASN A 8 14.10 -6.64 4.00
C ASN A 8 14.07 -6.78 5.54
N ASP A 9 13.28 -5.96 6.26
CA ASP A 9 13.14 -6.03 7.72
C ASP A 9 12.07 -7.04 8.17
N SER A 10 11.20 -7.48 7.26
CA SER A 10 10.12 -8.40 7.60
C SER A 10 10.67 -9.83 7.62
N ARG A 11 10.61 -10.52 8.77
CA ARG A 11 10.93 -11.96 8.90
C ARG A 11 9.90 -12.87 8.21
N ILE A 12 9.27 -12.40 7.13
CA ILE A 12 8.33 -13.15 6.29
C ILE A 12 9.17 -14.01 5.33
N ARG A 13 9.90 -14.98 5.88
CA ARG A 13 10.71 -15.95 5.11
C ARG A 13 10.32 -17.39 5.46
N ARG A 14 9.02 -17.67 5.58
CA ARG A 14 8.50 -19.04 5.69
C ARG A 14 7.39 -19.24 4.67
N ASN A 15 7.58 -20.19 3.75
CA ASN A 15 6.60 -20.66 2.76
C ASN A 15 6.08 -19.59 1.76
N MET A 16 4.93 -19.86 1.15
CA MET A 16 4.17 -18.99 0.22
C MET A 16 3.76 -17.62 0.82
N ALA A 17 4.04 -17.39 2.12
CA ALA A 17 3.69 -16.13 2.78
C ALA A 17 4.43 -14.92 2.18
N ALA A 18 5.66 -15.11 1.69
CA ALA A 18 6.42 -14.04 1.03
C ALA A 18 5.77 -13.62 -0.29
N GLU A 19 5.34 -14.59 -1.10
CA GLU A 19 4.68 -14.35 -2.38
C GLU A 19 3.30 -13.70 -2.19
N ASN A 20 2.49 -14.25 -1.28
CA ASN A 20 1.19 -13.67 -0.94
C ASN A 20 1.34 -12.22 -0.43
N MET A 21 2.34 -11.96 0.39
CA MET A 21 2.62 -10.61 0.89
C MET A 21 3.05 -9.68 -0.25
N SER A 22 3.88 -10.15 -1.18
CA SER A 22 4.30 -9.36 -2.35
C SER A 22 3.10 -8.97 -3.22
N VAL A 23 2.19 -9.91 -3.49
CA VAL A 23 0.94 -9.63 -4.23
C VAL A 23 0.10 -8.56 -3.51
N MET A 24 -0.08 -8.69 -2.20
CA MET A 24 -0.83 -7.71 -1.40
C MET A 24 -0.16 -6.33 -1.39
N GLN A 25 1.17 -6.27 -1.32
CA GLN A 25 1.92 -5.01 -1.41
C GLN A 25 1.71 -4.34 -2.78
N HIS A 26 1.81 -5.10 -3.86
CA HIS A 26 1.56 -4.59 -5.21
C HIS A 26 0.14 -4.08 -5.39
N LEU A 27 -0.87 -4.81 -4.91
CA LEU A 27 -2.26 -4.36 -4.91
C LEU A 27 -2.43 -3.04 -4.14
N THR A 28 -1.85 -2.96 -2.95
CA THR A 28 -1.93 -1.76 -2.10
C THR A 28 -1.26 -0.56 -2.76
N LEU A 29 -0.07 -0.74 -3.35
CA LEU A 29 0.64 0.33 -4.06
C LEU A 29 -0.15 0.81 -5.27
N ASN A 30 -0.73 -0.12 -6.04
CA ASN A 30 -1.54 0.23 -7.20
C ASN A 30 -2.79 1.02 -6.80
N LEU A 31 -3.45 0.62 -5.72
CA LEU A 31 -4.61 1.34 -5.17
C LEU A 31 -4.25 2.77 -4.76
N ILE A 32 -3.17 2.93 -3.99
CA ILE A 32 -2.74 4.23 -3.47
C ILE A 32 -2.19 5.15 -4.58
N LYS A 33 -1.55 4.59 -5.60
CA LYS A 33 -1.04 5.36 -6.76
C LYS A 33 -2.16 5.99 -7.59
N LYS A 34 -3.35 5.39 -7.60
CA LYS A 34 -4.49 5.91 -8.35
C LYS A 34 -5.10 7.17 -7.70
N GLU A 35 -4.87 7.41 -6.41
CA GLU A 35 -5.22 8.70 -5.80
C GLU A 35 -4.23 9.76 -6.30
N THR A 36 -4.68 10.68 -7.14
CA THR A 36 -3.85 11.74 -7.76
C THR A 36 -4.09 13.12 -7.16
N ASP A 37 -5.21 13.32 -6.47
CA ASP A 37 -5.60 14.61 -5.89
C ASP A 37 -4.60 15.16 -4.87
N SER A 38 -3.89 14.29 -4.15
CA SER A 38 -2.94 14.71 -3.13
C SER A 38 -1.49 14.60 -3.61
N ASN A 39 -0.72 15.67 -3.41
CA ASN A 39 0.73 15.73 -3.66
C ASN A 39 1.57 15.02 -2.58
N PHE A 40 1.02 14.00 -1.91
CA PHE A 40 1.75 13.26 -0.88
C PHE A 40 2.63 12.16 -1.48
N SER A 41 3.78 11.90 -0.84
CA SER A 41 4.63 10.76 -1.20
C SER A 41 3.93 9.43 -0.91
N LEU A 42 4.27 8.36 -1.65
CA LEU A 42 3.68 7.02 -1.48
C LEU A 42 3.69 6.52 -0.02
N PRO A 43 4.80 6.65 0.76
CA PRO A 43 4.79 6.25 2.16
C PRO A 43 3.81 7.06 3.01
N ARG A 44 3.65 8.36 2.71
CA ARG A 44 2.72 9.24 3.43
C ARG A 44 1.27 8.90 3.09
N LYS A 45 0.96 8.65 1.81
CA LYS A 45 -0.38 8.17 1.41
C LYS A 45 -0.72 6.87 2.11
N ARG A 46 0.18 5.87 2.11
CA ARG A 46 0.01 4.60 2.84
C ARG A 46 -0.27 4.79 4.33
N ARG A 47 0.53 5.61 5.03
CA ARG A 47 0.31 5.92 6.46
C ARG A 47 -1.02 6.62 6.69
N LYS A 48 -1.38 7.57 5.82
CA LYS A 48 -2.63 8.31 5.92
C LYS A 48 -3.84 7.40 5.69
N SER A 49 -3.80 6.50 4.70
CA SER A 49 -4.86 5.51 4.47
C SER A 49 -5.00 4.51 5.62
N ALA A 50 -3.90 4.18 6.30
CA ALA A 50 -3.94 3.33 7.50
C ALA A 50 -4.55 4.04 8.71
N LEU A 51 -4.40 5.37 8.82
CA LEU A 51 -4.81 6.14 9.99
C LEU A 51 -6.19 6.81 9.86
N TYR A 52 -6.58 7.19 8.64
CA TYR A 52 -7.82 7.93 8.37
C TYR A 52 -8.72 7.17 7.40
N ASP A 53 -9.87 6.73 7.88
CA ASP A 53 -10.83 5.96 7.07
C ASP A 53 -11.42 6.77 5.92
N GLU A 54 -11.62 8.07 6.09
CA GLU A 54 -12.06 8.96 4.99
C GLU A 54 -11.04 8.98 3.84
N TYR A 55 -9.76 9.07 4.18
CA TYR A 55 -8.70 9.04 3.18
C TYR A 55 -8.57 7.64 2.55
N ARG A 56 -8.83 6.58 3.32
CA ARG A 56 -8.89 5.21 2.79
C ARG A 56 -10.04 5.02 1.81
N LYS A 57 -11.23 5.51 2.14
CA LYS A 57 -12.40 5.54 1.24
C LYS A 57 -12.08 6.32 -0.02
N LYS A 58 -11.43 7.48 0.09
CA LYS A 58 -10.98 8.26 -1.07
C LYS A 58 -10.04 7.47 -1.99
N CYS A 59 -9.14 6.66 -1.44
CA CYS A 59 -8.29 5.77 -2.24
C CYS A 59 -9.04 4.56 -2.81
N TRP A 60 -10.29 4.30 -2.39
CA TRP A 60 -11.09 3.14 -2.80
C TRP A 60 -12.27 3.51 -3.71
N ASP A 61 -12.83 4.71 -3.55
CA ASP A 61 -13.90 5.32 -4.34
C ASP A 61 -13.39 5.70 -5.73
N PHE A 62 -12.95 4.69 -6.48
CA PHE A 62 -12.98 4.77 -7.93
C PHE A 62 -14.41 4.40 -8.32
N GLU A 63 -15.11 5.34 -8.98
CA GLU A 63 -16.42 5.07 -9.59
C GLU A 63 -16.37 3.72 -10.32
N LEU A 64 -17.27 2.82 -9.90
CA LEU A 64 -17.52 1.52 -10.49
C LEU A 64 -18.93 1.57 -11.08
#